data_AF-A0A1F5FEQ8-F1
#
_entry.id   AF-A0A1F5FEQ8-F1
#
_cell.length_a   1.000
_cell.length_b   1.000
_cell.length_c   1.000
_cell.angle_alpha   90.00
_cell.angle_beta   90.00
_cell.angle_gamma   90.00
#
_symmetry.space_group_name_H-M   'P 1'
#
loop_
_entity.id
_entity.type
_entity.pdbx_description
1 polymer ?
#
loop_
_entity_poly.entity_id
_entity_poly.type
_entity_poly.pdbx_seq_one_letter_code
_entity_poly.pdbx_strand_id
1 'polypeptide(L)'
;MDERDLSAEGILRATGFTLVTEMHRGRDIHYEKTLDLLRNGLKTVFLLQRSSTLVLGPAFDSSNEFILATRLYSLVRETDVALFHLVSLEGIGEKLRGAGDSHPKLDVALGNLVRVPSPEGDLVGVAGNGGRSWVLKHLDNRSDVENQVRFFIVERGDGLCEGVVVFRFGGEDFSLLMKGPAAAQLLAAGRALYERSPGVAWAALGEVLRASVSAEVFDTKLAPLL
;
A
#
# COMPACT_ATOMS: atom_id res chain seq x y z
N MET A 1 8.14 36.79 19.41
CA MET A 1 8.99 36.43 18.25
C MET A 1 9.33 34.98 18.49
N ASP A 2 8.61 34.09 17.82
CA ASP A 2 8.54 32.68 18.17
C ASP A 2 9.91 32.02 18.02
N GLU A 3 10.33 31.22 18.99
CA GLU A 3 11.52 30.37 18.89
C GLU A 3 11.32 29.48 17.67
N ARG A 4 11.96 29.85 16.54
CA ARG A 4 11.89 29.05 15.33
C ARG A 4 12.43 27.69 15.72
N ASP A 5 11.59 26.67 15.63
CA ASP A 5 12.00 25.28 15.75
C ASP A 5 13.17 25.03 14.79
N LEU A 6 14.38 24.99 15.36
CA LEU A 6 15.64 24.78 14.62
C LEU A 6 15.91 23.29 14.35
N SER A 7 14.96 22.41 14.67
CA SER A 7 15.03 21.01 14.23
C SER A 7 15.07 20.93 12.70
N ALA A 8 15.59 19.81 12.18
CA ALA A 8 15.58 19.56 10.75
C ALA A 8 14.15 19.61 10.18
N GLU A 9 13.17 19.12 10.94
CA GLU A 9 11.74 19.19 10.63
C GLU A 9 11.22 20.62 10.55
N GLY A 10 11.56 21.46 11.55
CA GLY A 10 11.17 22.86 11.59
C GLY A 10 11.73 23.65 10.40
N ILE A 11 12.98 23.37 10.02
CA ILE A 11 13.64 23.98 8.85
C ILE A 11 12.96 23.53 7.53
N LEU A 12 12.64 22.25 7.36
CA LEU A 12 11.97 21.78 6.13
C LEU A 12 10.59 22.44 5.96
N ARG A 13 9.84 22.61 7.05
CA ARG A 13 8.55 23.33 7.02
C ARG A 13 8.74 24.81 6.66
N ALA A 14 9.72 25.48 7.27
CA ALA A 14 9.95 26.91 7.05
C ALA A 14 10.49 27.22 5.64
N THR A 15 11.28 26.32 5.06
CA THR A 15 11.93 26.52 3.76
C THR A 15 11.11 26.00 2.57
N GLY A 16 10.16 25.09 2.81
CA GLY A 16 9.43 24.44 1.73
C GLY A 16 10.26 23.39 0.98
N PHE A 17 11.46 23.05 1.46
CA PHE A 17 12.31 22.05 0.80
C PHE A 17 11.87 20.62 1.09
N THR A 18 12.00 19.78 0.08
CA THR A 18 11.91 18.33 0.21
C THR A 18 13.30 17.74 0.24
N LEU A 19 13.56 16.93 1.25
CA LEU A 19 14.81 16.19 1.36
C LEU A 19 14.60 14.75 0.88
N VAL A 20 15.42 14.31 -0.06
CA VAL A 20 15.63 12.89 -0.33
C VAL A 20 16.77 12.45 0.58
N THR A 21 16.47 11.67 1.61
CA THR A 21 17.45 11.28 2.62
C THR A 21 18.28 10.10 2.17
N GLU A 22 17.68 9.19 1.41
CA GLU A 22 18.32 7.95 0.97
C GLU A 22 17.82 7.55 -0.42
N MET A 23 18.71 6.98 -1.22
CA MET A 23 18.41 6.31 -2.48
C MET A 23 19.05 4.93 -2.46
N HIS A 24 18.23 3.90 -2.66
CA HIS A 24 18.67 2.51 -2.66
C HIS A 24 18.37 1.84 -3.99
N ARG A 25 19.27 0.96 -4.42
CA ARG A 25 19.08 0.07 -5.58
C ARG A 25 18.85 -1.34 -5.06
N GLY A 26 17.82 -2.01 -5.57
CA GLY A 26 17.51 -3.39 -5.21
C GLY A 26 16.03 -3.59 -4.85
N ARG A 27 15.58 -4.84 -4.95
CA ARG A 27 14.17 -5.21 -4.90
C ARG A 27 13.53 -5.06 -3.52
N ASP A 28 14.25 -5.30 -2.42
CA ASP A 28 13.59 -5.50 -1.11
C ASP A 28 13.87 -4.42 -0.05
N ILE A 29 14.80 -3.49 -0.32
CA ILE A 29 15.20 -2.46 0.65
C ILE A 29 14.03 -1.54 1.01
N HIS A 30 13.09 -1.33 0.08
CA HIS A 30 11.92 -0.49 0.32
C HIS A 30 11.03 -1.00 1.47
N TYR A 31 10.96 -2.31 1.72
CA TYR A 31 10.16 -2.87 2.81
C TYR A 31 10.74 -2.47 4.18
N GLU A 32 12.06 -2.52 4.34
CA GLU A 32 12.74 -2.09 5.57
C GLU A 32 12.52 -0.60 5.84
N LYS A 33 12.70 0.23 4.81
CA LYS A 33 12.48 1.68 4.92
C LYS A 33 11.02 2.02 5.22
N THR A 34 10.10 1.25 4.66
CA THR A 34 8.67 1.40 4.96
C THR A 34 8.37 1.04 6.42
N LEU A 35 8.99 -0.02 6.95
CA LEU A 35 8.84 -0.40 8.36
C LEU A 35 9.35 0.68 9.32
N ASP A 36 10.40 1.40 8.95
CA ASP A 36 10.92 2.51 9.76
C ASP A 36 9.91 3.68 9.85
N LEU A 37 9.19 3.96 8.76
CA LEU A 37 8.14 4.98 8.73
C LEU A 37 6.96 4.65 9.65
N LEU A 38 6.71 3.36 9.91
CA LEU A 38 5.61 2.90 10.76
C LEU A 38 5.86 3.04 12.27
N ARG A 39 7.05 3.49 12.70
CA ARG A 39 7.43 3.56 14.12
C ARG A 39 6.86 4.76 14.88
N ASN A 40 6.37 5.77 14.17
CA ASN A 40 5.91 7.03 14.74
C ASN A 40 4.38 7.05 14.89
N GLY A 41 3.84 7.96 15.72
CA GLY A 41 2.40 8.18 15.80
C GLY A 41 1.83 8.67 14.46
N LEU A 42 1.24 7.76 13.69
CA LEU A 42 0.71 8.03 12.35
C LEU A 42 -0.74 8.47 12.41
N LYS A 43 -1.05 9.50 11.64
CA LYS A 43 -2.40 9.97 11.36
C LYS A 43 -2.95 9.34 10.09
N THR A 44 -2.09 9.11 9.09
CA THR A 44 -2.51 8.57 7.79
C THR A 44 -1.42 7.75 7.14
N VAL A 45 -1.85 6.71 6.42
CA VAL A 45 -1.06 5.92 5.49
C VAL A 45 -1.74 5.96 4.12
N PHE A 46 -0.98 6.29 3.09
CA PHE A 46 -1.37 6.14 1.69
C PHE A 46 -0.47 5.10 1.02
N LEU A 47 -1.10 4.10 0.40
CA LEU A 47 -0.46 3.04 -0.35
C LEU A 47 -0.98 3.02 -1.78
N LEU A 48 -0.07 3.16 -2.74
CA LEU A 48 -0.33 2.83 -4.14
C LEU A 48 0.56 1.65 -4.49
N GLN A 49 -0.07 0.49 -4.66
CA GLN A 49 0.64 -0.75 -4.98
C GLN A 49 -0.22 -1.60 -5.92
N ARG A 50 0.19 -1.71 -7.18
CA ARG A 50 -0.54 -2.46 -8.22
C ARG A 50 -0.82 -3.91 -7.78
N SER A 51 0.23 -4.62 -7.37
CA SER A 51 0.17 -5.95 -6.80
C SER A 51 0.25 -5.86 -5.27
N SER A 52 -0.87 -5.58 -4.61
CA SER A 52 -0.90 -5.29 -3.17
C SER A 52 -0.47 -6.48 -2.31
N THR A 53 0.50 -6.26 -1.43
CA THR A 53 0.89 -7.23 -0.40
C THR A 53 -0.25 -7.51 0.57
N LEU A 54 -1.12 -6.54 0.83
CA LEU A 54 -2.28 -6.76 1.69
C LEU A 54 -3.24 -7.78 1.04
N VAL A 55 -3.37 -7.78 -0.29
CA VAL A 55 -4.20 -8.76 -1.00
C VAL A 55 -3.47 -10.09 -1.22
N LEU A 56 -2.23 -10.03 -1.68
CA LEU A 56 -1.48 -11.21 -2.14
C LEU A 56 -0.76 -11.95 -1.01
N GLY A 57 -0.50 -11.28 0.11
CA GLY A 57 0.48 -11.73 1.09
C GLY A 57 1.92 -11.60 0.57
N PRO A 58 2.92 -11.94 1.40
CA PRO A 58 4.32 -11.90 0.98
C PRO A 58 4.59 -12.85 -0.18
N ALA A 59 5.47 -12.42 -1.09
CA ALA A 59 6.13 -13.35 -2.00
C ALA A 59 7.03 -14.32 -1.21
N PHE A 60 7.30 -15.50 -1.79
CA PHE A 60 8.22 -16.49 -1.23
C PHE A 60 9.58 -15.85 -0.88
N ASP A 61 10.13 -16.21 0.29
CA ASP A 61 11.37 -15.68 0.86
C ASP A 61 11.41 -14.17 1.24
N SER A 62 10.29 -13.43 1.16
CA SER A 62 10.26 -12.02 1.57
C SER A 62 9.77 -11.82 3.01
N SER A 63 10.66 -12.00 3.99
CA SER A 63 10.36 -11.82 5.41
C SER A 63 9.92 -10.39 5.75
N ASN A 64 10.58 -9.37 5.19
CA ASN A 64 10.26 -7.97 5.43
C ASN A 64 8.88 -7.58 4.88
N GLU A 65 8.48 -8.14 3.74
CA GLU A 65 7.14 -7.93 3.18
C GLU A 65 6.05 -8.52 4.09
N PHE A 66 6.28 -9.71 4.65
CA PHE A 66 5.37 -10.32 5.62
C PHE A 66 5.24 -9.47 6.88
N ILE A 67 6.37 -8.99 7.42
CA ILE A 67 6.39 -8.12 8.59
C ILE A 67 5.64 -6.81 8.29
N LEU A 68 5.86 -6.23 7.11
CA LEU A 68 5.18 -5.01 6.69
C LEU A 68 3.66 -5.19 6.64
N ALA A 69 3.19 -6.24 5.97
CA ALA A 69 1.75 -6.52 5.87
C ALA A 69 1.11 -6.68 7.25
N THR A 70 1.76 -7.47 8.12
CA THR A 70 1.30 -7.71 9.49
C THR A 70 1.25 -6.42 10.29
N ARG A 71 2.30 -5.58 10.21
CA ARG A 71 2.36 -4.28 10.89
C ARG A 71 1.29 -3.31 10.39
N LEU A 72 1.02 -3.28 9.10
CA LEU A 72 -0.04 -2.45 8.54
C LEU A 72 -1.42 -2.90 9.01
N TYR A 73 -1.69 -4.20 9.02
CA TYR A 73 -2.95 -4.74 9.56
C TYR A 73 -3.13 -4.38 11.03
N SER A 74 -2.13 -4.61 11.87
CA SER A 74 -2.17 -4.23 13.28
C SER A 74 -2.38 -2.73 13.46
N LEU A 75 -1.60 -1.91 12.75
CA LEU A 75 -1.73 -0.45 12.85
C LEU A 75 -3.15 0.01 12.55
N VAL A 76 -3.75 -0.48 11.47
CA VAL A 76 -5.11 -0.07 11.05
C VAL A 76 -6.18 -0.57 12.02
N ARG A 77 -6.01 -1.78 12.57
CA ARG A 77 -6.95 -2.40 13.52
C ARG A 77 -6.87 -1.82 14.93
N GLU A 78 -5.67 -1.44 15.37
CA GLU A 78 -5.38 -1.08 16.76
C GLU A 78 -5.33 0.44 16.98
N THR A 79 -5.32 1.24 15.91
CA THR A 79 -5.18 2.71 16.00
C THR A 79 -6.21 3.44 15.13
N ASP A 80 -6.28 4.76 15.29
CA ASP A 80 -7.17 5.63 14.51
C ASP A 80 -6.57 6.09 13.17
N VAL A 81 -5.50 5.43 12.71
CA VAL A 81 -4.84 5.78 11.45
C VAL A 81 -5.83 5.67 10.27
N ALA A 82 -5.79 6.65 9.38
CA ALA A 82 -6.51 6.58 8.13
C ALA A 82 -5.73 5.80 7.07
N LEU A 83 -6.38 4.85 6.39
CA LEU A 83 -5.78 4.05 5.33
C LEU A 83 -6.38 4.40 3.97
N PHE A 84 -5.53 4.83 3.04
CA PHE A 84 -5.91 5.06 1.64
C PHE A 84 -5.12 4.11 0.76
N HIS A 85 -5.77 3.10 0.19
CA HIS A 85 -5.08 2.08 -0.58
C HIS A 85 -5.64 1.91 -1.99
N LEU A 86 -4.79 2.20 -2.98
CA LEU A 86 -5.03 1.98 -4.40
C LEU A 86 -4.32 0.71 -4.89
N VAL A 87 -5.07 -0.15 -5.59
CA VAL A 87 -4.62 -1.45 -6.11
C VAL A 87 -5.06 -1.66 -7.55
N SER A 88 -4.36 -2.52 -8.30
CA SER A 88 -4.75 -2.91 -9.65
C SER A 88 -5.14 -4.38 -9.67
N LEU A 89 -6.40 -4.68 -10.00
CA LEU A 89 -6.84 -6.07 -10.19
C LEU A 89 -6.07 -6.77 -11.31
N GLU A 90 -5.75 -6.04 -12.38
CA GLU A 90 -4.87 -6.54 -13.44
C GLU A 90 -3.48 -6.86 -12.88
N GLY A 91 -2.87 -5.92 -12.15
CA GLY A 91 -1.54 -6.12 -11.55
C GLY A 91 -1.50 -7.26 -10.52
N ILE A 92 -2.58 -7.48 -9.77
CA ILE A 92 -2.77 -8.64 -8.89
C ILE A 92 -2.77 -9.93 -9.72
N GLY A 93 -3.57 -9.98 -10.79
CA GLY A 93 -3.66 -11.15 -11.66
C GLY A 93 -2.35 -11.45 -12.40
N GLU A 94 -1.68 -10.44 -12.93
CA GLU A 94 -0.35 -10.56 -13.57
C GLU A 94 0.67 -11.13 -12.59
N LYS A 95 0.71 -10.61 -11.35
CA LYS A 95 1.64 -11.07 -10.34
C LYS A 95 1.43 -12.55 -9.99
N LEU A 96 0.16 -12.98 -9.85
CA LEU A 96 -0.18 -14.38 -9.56
C LEU A 96 0.11 -15.34 -10.72
N ARG A 97 -0.05 -14.89 -11.98
CA ARG A 97 0.27 -15.70 -13.16
C ARG A 97 1.78 -15.76 -13.44
N GLY A 98 2.56 -14.84 -12.89
CA GLY A 98 4.00 -14.77 -13.08
C GLY A 98 4.73 -15.98 -12.48
N ALA A 99 5.51 -16.69 -13.30
CA ALA A 99 6.21 -17.92 -12.91
C ALA A 99 7.28 -17.73 -11.80
N GLY A 100 7.63 -16.48 -11.46
CA GLY A 100 8.71 -16.15 -10.52
C GLY A 100 8.27 -15.77 -9.11
N ASP A 101 6.97 -15.61 -8.84
CA ASP A 101 6.45 -15.11 -7.56
C ASP A 101 5.38 -16.05 -7.02
N SER A 102 5.76 -17.00 -6.15
CA SER A 102 4.77 -17.77 -5.40
C SER A 102 4.34 -16.98 -4.16
N HIS A 103 3.03 -16.94 -3.91
CA HIS A 103 2.44 -16.25 -2.75
C HIS A 103 1.86 -17.30 -1.78
N PRO A 104 2.69 -17.97 -0.96
CA PRO A 104 2.28 -19.11 -0.14
C PRO A 104 1.31 -18.74 1.00
N LYS A 105 1.10 -17.44 1.24
CA LYS A 105 0.23 -16.89 2.29
C LYS A 105 -0.94 -16.09 1.72
N LEU A 106 -1.30 -16.35 0.46
CA LEU A 106 -2.43 -15.69 -0.20
C LEU A 106 -3.75 -15.91 0.56
N ASP A 107 -4.02 -17.13 1.01
CA ASP A 107 -5.18 -17.47 1.84
C ASP A 107 -5.22 -16.68 3.15
N VAL A 108 -4.08 -16.57 3.83
CA VAL A 108 -3.94 -15.77 5.07
C VAL A 108 -4.17 -14.29 4.79
N ALA A 109 -3.65 -13.76 3.68
CA ALA A 109 -3.83 -12.37 3.30
C ALA A 109 -5.30 -12.06 3.02
N LEU A 110 -5.99 -12.91 2.25
CA LEU A 110 -7.43 -12.79 1.97
C LEU A 110 -8.27 -12.90 3.25
N GLY A 111 -7.91 -13.79 4.17
CA GLY A 111 -8.58 -13.92 5.47
C GLY A 111 -8.46 -12.68 6.37
N ASN A 112 -7.56 -11.74 6.06
CA ASN A 112 -7.44 -10.46 6.75
C ASN A 112 -8.29 -9.33 6.14
N LEU A 113 -8.87 -9.56 4.96
CA LEU A 113 -9.78 -8.63 4.29
C LEU A 113 -11.21 -8.82 4.80
N VAL A 114 -12.04 -7.79 4.65
CA VAL A 114 -13.45 -7.79 5.04
C VAL A 114 -14.33 -7.33 3.90
N ARG A 115 -15.56 -7.86 3.89
CA ARG A 115 -16.63 -7.38 3.01
C ARG A 115 -17.20 -6.10 3.58
N VAL A 116 -17.21 -5.05 2.76
CA VAL A 116 -17.82 -3.76 3.10
C VAL A 116 -19.09 -3.62 2.23
N PRO A 117 -20.29 -3.66 2.83
CA PRO A 117 -21.53 -3.54 2.07
C PRO A 117 -21.62 -2.22 1.29
N SER A 118 -22.04 -2.30 0.03
CA SER A 118 -22.31 -1.15 -0.84
C SER A 118 -23.54 -1.43 -1.72
N PRO A 119 -24.27 -0.39 -2.20
CA PRO A 119 -25.40 -0.58 -3.11
C PRO A 119 -25.09 -1.40 -4.37
N GLU A 120 -23.84 -1.41 -4.82
CA GLU A 120 -23.38 -2.11 -6.02
C GLU A 120 -22.85 -3.53 -5.74
N GLY A 121 -22.90 -3.98 -4.47
CA GLY A 121 -22.36 -5.26 -4.01
C GLY A 121 -21.26 -5.09 -2.96
N ASP A 122 -20.79 -6.20 -2.38
CA ASP A 122 -19.73 -6.16 -1.37
C ASP A 122 -18.42 -5.64 -1.98
N LEU A 123 -17.80 -4.68 -1.30
CA LEU A 123 -16.46 -4.17 -1.61
C LEU A 123 -15.40 -4.85 -0.75
N VAL A 124 -14.18 -4.91 -1.27
CA VAL A 124 -13.00 -5.38 -0.53
C VAL A 124 -12.50 -4.27 0.37
N GLY A 125 -12.33 -4.56 1.67
CA GLY A 125 -11.76 -3.62 2.62
C GLY A 125 -10.83 -4.25 3.66
N VAL A 126 -10.23 -3.40 4.49
CA VAL A 126 -9.43 -3.76 5.66
C VAL A 126 -10.16 -3.27 6.90
N ALA A 127 -10.41 -4.18 7.86
CA ALA A 127 -11.00 -3.81 9.14
C ALA A 127 -10.07 -2.88 9.93
N GLY A 128 -10.63 -1.82 10.50
CA GLY A 128 -9.93 -0.84 11.31
C GLY A 128 -10.52 -0.70 12.72
N ASN A 129 -9.90 0.17 13.52
CA ASN A 129 -10.29 0.40 14.91
C ASN A 129 -11.73 0.94 15.03
N GLY A 130 -12.45 0.46 16.05
CA GLY A 130 -13.80 0.93 16.39
C GLY A 130 -14.88 0.51 15.38
N GLY A 131 -14.69 -0.60 14.66
CA GLY A 131 -15.65 -1.10 13.66
C GLY A 131 -15.61 -0.37 12.32
N ARG A 132 -14.65 0.56 12.12
CA ARG A 132 -14.41 1.19 10.81
C ARG A 132 -13.83 0.16 9.84
N SER A 133 -14.05 0.37 8.55
CA SER A 133 -13.42 -0.40 7.48
C SER A 133 -12.92 0.53 6.39
N TRP A 134 -11.75 0.22 5.83
CA TRP A 134 -11.12 0.99 4.76
C TRP A 134 -11.21 0.23 3.45
N VAL A 135 -11.90 0.79 2.47
CA VAL A 135 -12.15 0.15 1.17
C VAL A 135 -10.89 0.19 0.31
N LEU A 136 -10.51 -0.93 -0.30
CA LEU A 136 -9.50 -0.94 -1.36
C LEU A 136 -10.11 -0.34 -2.62
N LYS A 137 -9.38 0.56 -3.27
CA LYS A 137 -9.87 1.25 -4.48
C LYS A 137 -9.04 0.92 -5.71
N HIS A 138 -9.70 0.93 -6.86
CA HIS A 138 -9.07 0.64 -8.13
C HIS A 138 -8.11 1.74 -8.58
N LEU A 139 -6.93 1.32 -9.03
CA LEU A 139 -6.02 2.14 -9.81
C LEU A 139 -6.29 1.90 -11.30
N ASP A 140 -6.77 2.94 -11.99
CA ASP A 140 -6.96 2.91 -13.45
C ASP A 140 -5.60 2.78 -14.17
N ASN A 141 -5.41 1.71 -14.96
CA ASN A 141 -4.16 1.41 -15.65
C ASN A 141 -4.05 2.19 -16.99
N ARG A 142 -3.97 3.52 -16.95
CA ARG A 142 -3.99 4.33 -18.18
C ARG A 142 -2.61 4.56 -18.84
N SER A 143 -1.48 4.11 -18.29
CA SER A 143 -0.18 4.21 -18.99
C SER A 143 0.92 3.22 -18.57
N ASP A 144 1.76 2.81 -19.53
CA ASP A 144 2.90 1.89 -19.35
C ASP A 144 4.08 2.44 -18.52
N VAL A 145 4.15 3.77 -18.35
CA VAL A 145 5.22 4.43 -17.57
C VAL A 145 4.85 4.58 -16.09
N GLU A 146 3.55 4.72 -15.79
CA GLU A 146 3.01 4.69 -14.41
C GLU A 146 2.97 3.26 -13.83
N ASN A 147 3.15 2.24 -14.69
CA ASN A 147 2.96 0.83 -14.38
C ASN A 147 3.98 0.19 -13.43
N GLN A 148 5.00 0.95 -12.97
CA GLN A 148 6.09 0.42 -12.13
C GLN A 148 6.38 1.25 -10.88
N VAL A 149 5.57 2.27 -10.59
CA VAL A 149 5.77 3.11 -9.40
C VAL A 149 4.91 2.61 -8.24
N ARG A 150 5.51 2.49 -7.05
CA ARG A 150 4.82 2.23 -5.79
C ARG A 150 5.05 3.39 -4.85
N PHE A 151 4.01 3.81 -4.16
CA PHE A 151 4.09 4.87 -3.16
C PHE A 151 3.67 4.32 -1.81
N PHE A 152 4.49 4.60 -0.81
CA PHE A 152 4.13 4.47 0.59
C PHE A 152 4.38 5.81 1.27
N ILE A 153 3.32 6.57 1.53
CA ILE A 153 3.42 7.89 2.15
C ILE A 153 2.66 7.89 3.46
N VAL A 154 3.25 8.49 4.50
CA VAL A 154 2.63 8.62 5.82
C VAL A 154 2.51 10.09 6.22
N GLU A 155 1.43 10.42 6.91
CA GLU A 155 1.27 11.68 7.66
C GLU A 155 1.39 11.33 9.14
N ARG A 156 2.32 11.97 9.84
CA ARG A 156 2.48 11.86 11.29
C ARG A 156 1.46 12.73 12.03
N GLY A 157 1.27 12.47 13.33
CA GLY A 157 0.39 13.27 14.18
C GLY A 157 0.75 14.76 14.26
N ASP A 158 2.04 15.09 14.04
CA ASP A 158 2.55 16.47 13.98
C ASP A 158 2.33 17.15 12.59
N GLY A 159 1.76 16.44 11.62
CA GLY A 159 1.50 16.90 10.24
C GLY A 159 2.68 16.74 9.28
N LEU A 160 3.82 16.21 9.72
CA LEU A 160 4.94 15.92 8.82
C LEU A 160 4.60 14.75 7.91
N CYS A 161 4.94 14.88 6.63
CA CYS A 161 4.81 13.81 5.64
C CYS A 161 6.18 13.24 5.26
N GLU A 162 6.24 11.92 5.25
CA GLU A 162 7.41 11.11 4.90
C GLU A 162 6.97 9.95 4.00
N GLY A 163 7.83 9.46 3.13
CA GLY A 163 7.42 8.35 2.27
C GLY A 163 8.54 7.67 1.51
N VAL A 164 8.25 6.44 1.09
CA VAL A 164 9.08 5.64 0.19
C VAL A 164 8.44 5.64 -1.19
N VAL A 165 9.19 6.03 -2.20
CA VAL A 165 8.82 5.91 -3.61
C VAL A 165 9.68 4.83 -4.24
N VAL A 166 9.04 3.80 -4.77
CA VAL A 166 9.72 2.74 -5.52
C VAL A 166 9.41 2.92 -6.99
N PHE A 167 10.42 2.92 -7.84
CA PHE A 167 10.24 2.96 -9.30
C PHE A 167 11.28 2.08 -9.96
N ARG A 168 11.02 1.67 -11.20
CA ARG A 168 11.98 0.89 -11.97
C ARG A 168 12.60 1.73 -13.08
N PHE A 169 13.92 1.63 -13.20
CA PHE A 169 14.69 2.31 -14.24
C PHE A 169 15.77 1.35 -14.75
N GLY A 170 15.88 1.17 -16.06
CA GLY A 170 16.87 0.26 -16.65
C GLY A 170 16.71 -1.21 -16.26
N GLY A 171 15.50 -1.66 -15.89
CA GLY A 171 15.23 -3.02 -15.41
C GLY A 171 15.46 -3.22 -13.91
N GLU A 172 15.88 -2.18 -13.19
CA GLU A 172 16.20 -2.25 -11.76
C GLU A 172 15.24 -1.44 -10.91
N ASP A 173 14.93 -1.96 -9.73
CA ASP A 173 14.08 -1.27 -8.77
C ASP A 173 14.94 -0.31 -7.92
N PHE A 174 14.48 0.93 -7.81
CA PHE A 174 15.05 2.00 -7.00
C PHE A 174 14.04 2.43 -5.94
N SER A 175 14.54 2.76 -4.75
CA SER A 175 13.74 3.22 -3.63
C SER A 175 14.26 4.56 -3.11
N LEU A 176 13.40 5.58 -3.06
CA LEU A 176 13.72 6.89 -2.52
C LEU A 176 12.98 7.09 -1.21
N LEU A 177 13.71 7.45 -0.17
CA LEU A 177 13.12 7.94 1.07
C LEU A 177 13.07 9.46 1.02
N MET A 178 11.87 10.03 1.13
CA MET A 178 11.64 11.46 1.03
C MET A 178 10.87 12.00 2.23
N LYS A 179 11.20 13.23 2.62
CA LYS A 179 10.57 13.95 3.73
C LYS A 179 10.36 15.42 3.36
N GLY A 180 9.18 15.94 3.69
CA GLY A 180 8.84 17.35 3.46
C GLY A 180 7.69 17.56 2.46
N PRO A 181 7.56 18.76 1.88
CA PRO A 181 6.36 19.18 1.15
C PRO A 181 5.99 18.35 -0.07
N ALA A 182 6.95 17.79 -0.81
CA ALA A 182 6.63 16.93 -1.94
C ALA A 182 5.98 15.60 -1.49
N ALA A 183 6.36 15.06 -0.33
CA ALA A 183 5.67 13.90 0.25
C ALA A 183 4.23 14.27 0.62
N ALA A 184 4.02 15.47 1.18
CA ALA A 184 2.68 15.98 1.48
C ALA A 184 1.83 16.19 0.22
N GLN A 185 2.43 16.72 -0.85
CA GLN A 185 1.76 16.88 -2.15
C GLN A 185 1.38 15.53 -2.77
N LEU A 186 2.28 14.54 -2.71
CA LEU A 186 1.99 13.18 -3.17
C LEU A 186 0.85 12.54 -2.36
N LEU A 187 0.84 12.72 -1.03
CA LEU A 187 -0.25 12.24 -0.19
C LEU A 187 -1.58 12.91 -0.55
N ALA A 188 -1.59 14.23 -0.74
CA ALA A 188 -2.80 14.96 -1.12
C ALA A 188 -3.33 14.55 -2.50
N ALA A 189 -2.45 14.44 -3.50
CA ALA A 189 -2.80 13.97 -4.83
C ALA A 189 -3.29 12.52 -4.82
N GLY A 190 -2.64 11.66 -4.04
CA GLY A 190 -3.02 10.26 -3.83
C GLY A 190 -4.38 10.11 -3.18
N ARG A 191 -4.69 10.90 -2.14
CA ARG A 191 -6.01 10.97 -1.53
C ARG A 191 -7.08 11.42 -2.52
N ALA A 192 -6.83 12.49 -3.26
CA ALA A 192 -7.75 12.97 -4.28
C ALA A 192 -7.99 11.93 -5.40
N LEU A 193 -6.98 11.12 -5.73
CA LEU A 193 -7.13 9.98 -6.64
C LEU A 193 -7.96 8.86 -6.01
N TYR A 194 -7.68 8.50 -4.76
CA TYR A 194 -8.44 7.50 -4.02
C TYR A 194 -9.92 7.89 -3.90
N GLU A 195 -10.24 9.15 -3.59
CA GLU A 195 -11.63 9.61 -3.44
C GLU A 195 -12.45 9.42 -4.72
N ARG A 196 -11.89 9.77 -5.88
CA ARG A 196 -12.56 9.61 -7.18
C ARG A 196 -12.53 8.18 -7.75
N SER A 197 -11.71 7.30 -7.21
CA SER A 197 -11.57 5.94 -7.72
C SER A 197 -12.74 5.05 -7.25
N PRO A 198 -13.19 4.07 -8.06
CA PRO A 198 -14.18 3.11 -7.63
C PRO A 198 -13.61 2.12 -6.61
N GLY A 199 -14.46 1.59 -5.73
CA GLY A 199 -14.07 0.52 -4.82
C GLY A 199 -13.85 -0.80 -5.56
N VAL A 200 -12.94 -1.64 -5.05
CA VAL A 200 -12.74 -2.98 -5.59
C VAL A 200 -13.90 -3.87 -5.15
N ALA A 201 -14.68 -4.36 -6.11
CA ALA A 201 -15.75 -5.31 -5.82
C ALA A 201 -15.19 -6.68 -5.42
N TRP A 202 -15.80 -7.31 -4.42
CA TRP A 202 -15.39 -8.63 -3.93
C TRP A 202 -15.50 -9.69 -5.02
N ALA A 203 -16.58 -9.66 -5.80
CA ALA A 203 -16.80 -10.56 -6.94
C ALA A 203 -15.69 -10.43 -8.00
N ALA A 204 -15.29 -9.19 -8.32
CA ALA A 204 -14.25 -8.93 -9.31
C ALA A 204 -12.88 -9.45 -8.83
N LEU A 205 -12.55 -9.30 -7.54
CA LEU A 205 -11.36 -9.93 -6.97
C LEU A 205 -11.43 -11.46 -7.09
N GLY A 206 -12.58 -12.06 -6.78
CA GLY A 206 -12.78 -13.50 -6.89
C GLY A 206 -12.59 -14.05 -8.31
N GLU A 207 -13.07 -13.32 -9.32
CA GLU A 207 -12.84 -13.65 -10.74
C GLU A 207 -11.35 -13.62 -11.11
N VAL A 208 -10.64 -12.58 -10.69
CA VAL A 208 -9.19 -12.45 -10.92
C VAL A 208 -8.44 -13.61 -10.28
N LEU A 209 -8.76 -13.95 -9.03
CA LEU A 209 -8.12 -15.05 -8.31
C LEU A 209 -8.36 -16.38 -9.04
N ARG A 210 -9.62 -16.68 -9.41
CA ARG A 210 -9.98 -17.90 -10.16
C ARG A 210 -9.21 -18.03 -11.47
N ALA A 211 -9.06 -16.93 -12.20
CA ALA A 211 -8.36 -16.91 -13.48
C ALA A 211 -6.82 -16.97 -13.34
N SER A 212 -6.27 -16.75 -12.15
CA SER A 212 -4.82 -16.53 -11.96
C SER A 212 -4.11 -17.59 -11.13
N VAL A 213 -4.83 -18.53 -10.51
CA VAL A 213 -4.24 -19.67 -9.79
C VAL A 213 -4.73 -21.01 -10.36
N SER A 214 -4.11 -22.12 -9.97
CA SER A 214 -4.62 -23.44 -10.39
C SER A 214 -6.00 -23.71 -9.79
N ALA A 215 -6.84 -24.47 -10.50
CA ALA A 215 -8.18 -24.83 -10.04
C ALA A 215 -8.15 -25.49 -8.65
N GLU A 216 -7.18 -26.39 -8.42
CA GLU A 216 -6.98 -27.02 -7.11
C GLU A 216 -6.72 -26.00 -6.00
N VAL A 217 -5.83 -25.03 -6.21
CA VAL A 217 -5.54 -23.99 -5.20
C VAL A 217 -6.77 -23.12 -4.98
N PHE A 218 -7.48 -22.74 -6.03
CA PHE A 218 -8.69 -21.94 -5.92
C PHE A 218 -9.77 -22.67 -5.11
N ASP A 219 -10.15 -23.88 -5.52
CA ASP A 219 -11.27 -24.62 -4.93
C ASP A 219 -10.98 -25.03 -3.48
N THR A 220 -9.74 -25.41 -3.16
CA THR A 220 -9.40 -25.91 -1.82
C THR A 220 -9.06 -24.83 -0.81
N LYS A 221 -8.48 -23.69 -1.25
CA LYS A 221 -7.97 -22.65 -0.33
C LYS A 221 -8.68 -21.32 -0.43
N LEU A 222 -9.09 -20.89 -1.63
CA LEU A 222 -9.55 -19.52 -1.86
C LEU A 222 -11.07 -19.42 -1.92
N ALA A 223 -11.75 -20.38 -2.57
CA ALA A 223 -13.20 -20.40 -2.70
C ALA A 223 -13.95 -20.30 -1.36
N PRO A 224 -13.51 -20.91 -0.24
CA PRO A 224 -14.17 -20.74 1.06
C PRO A 224 -14.10 -19.32 1.65
N LEU A 225 -13.20 -18.48 1.13
CA LEU A 225 -12.99 -17.11 1.58
C LEU A 225 -13.74 -16.09 0.70
N LEU A 226 -14.26 -16.53 -0.44
CA LEU A 226 -14.87 -15.69 -1.50
C LEU A 226 -16.39 -15.83 -1.57
#